data_AF-A0A932XG20-F1
#
_entry.id   AF-A0A932XG20-F1
#
_cell.length_a   1.000
_cell.length_b   1.000
_cell.length_c   1.000
_cell.angle_alpha   90.00
_cell.angle_beta   90.00
_cell.angle_gamma   90.00
#
_symmetry.space_group_name_H-M   'P 1'
#
loop_
_entity.id
_entity.type
_entity.pdbx_description
1 polymer ?
#
loop_
_entity_poly.entity_id
_entity_poly.type
_entity_poly.pdbx_seq_one_letter_code
_entity_poly.pdbx_strand_id
1 'polypeptide(L)'
;MAAGLAGLIPWLGRRNTAEAIALMYQFAADYVALKPVSPKDAPLWKALVDASAATLHQLLVDNADRDLDWGLKRHRRRLNQAELLVLSYWMTLYYLKLFRQRGLRGYITPQAFRVLHRIADGWAAWVANDLNVAVPQAWSATWLSDEEATAARALYEAVHTSCDFRRLRSTRLSPTWLCSCLPAAAFTTA
;
A
#
# COMPACT_ATOMS: atom_id res chain seq x y z
N MET A 1 -26.62 10.44 4.60
CA MET A 1 -26.44 10.21 6.06
C MET A 1 -25.34 9.16 6.22
N ALA A 2 -24.15 9.58 6.62
CA ALA A 2 -23.00 8.70 6.84
C ALA A 2 -23.16 7.98 8.18
N ALA A 3 -24.01 6.95 8.21
CA ALA A 3 -23.97 5.95 9.26
C ALA A 3 -22.80 5.01 8.95
N GLY A 4 -21.70 5.10 9.69
CA GLY A 4 -20.66 4.09 9.59
C GLY A 4 -19.25 4.50 9.96
N LEU A 5 -19.03 5.23 11.07
CA LEU A 5 -17.68 5.38 11.63
C LEU A 5 -17.65 5.41 13.16
N ALA A 6 -18.69 5.97 13.81
CA ALA A 6 -18.75 6.08 15.27
C ALA A 6 -18.84 4.75 16.06
N GLY A 7 -18.92 3.60 15.37
CA GLY A 7 -18.94 2.26 15.96
C GLY A 7 -17.64 1.45 15.78
N LEU A 8 -16.60 2.00 15.15
CA LEU A 8 -15.33 1.29 14.86
C LEU A 8 -14.30 1.38 15.99
N ILE A 9 -14.75 1.88 17.15
CA ILE A 9 -14.08 1.99 18.44
C ILE A 9 -14.14 0.60 19.12
N PRO A 10 -13.38 -0.39 18.62
CA PRO A 10 -12.13 -0.72 19.29
C PRO A 10 -11.08 -1.26 18.31
N TRP A 11 -10.27 -0.38 17.71
CA TRP A 11 -9.16 -0.81 16.86
C TRP A 11 -7.94 -1.20 17.71
N LEU A 12 -7.50 -2.46 17.57
CA LEU A 12 -6.32 -3.15 18.12
C LEU A 12 -6.11 -3.21 19.64
N GLY A 13 -7.15 -3.57 20.39
CA GLY A 13 -6.95 -4.40 21.58
C GLY A 13 -6.54 -5.83 21.16
N ARG A 14 -5.23 -6.09 20.96
CA ARG A 14 -4.67 -7.45 20.68
C ARG A 14 -5.33 -8.24 19.53
N ARG A 15 -5.54 -7.68 18.33
CA ARG A 15 -5.96 -8.46 17.14
C ARG A 15 -4.82 -8.68 16.13
N ASN A 16 -5.02 -9.70 15.29
CA ASN A 16 -4.07 -10.27 14.32
C ASN A 16 -3.66 -9.22 13.25
N THR A 17 -2.36 -9.10 12.95
CA THR A 17 -1.85 -8.20 11.89
C THR A 17 -2.54 -8.43 10.55
N ALA A 18 -2.91 -9.68 10.24
CA ALA A 18 -3.65 -10.02 9.02
C ALA A 18 -5.02 -9.31 8.92
N GLU A 19 -5.79 -9.33 10.01
CA GLU A 19 -7.11 -8.67 10.06
C GLU A 19 -6.97 -7.15 9.94
N ALA A 20 -5.94 -6.58 10.57
CA ALA A 20 -5.67 -5.15 10.49
C ALA A 20 -5.33 -4.70 9.06
N ILE A 21 -4.51 -5.49 8.34
CA ILE A 21 -4.21 -5.25 6.92
C ILE A 21 -5.49 -5.34 6.09
N ALA A 22 -6.26 -6.42 6.26
CA ALA A 22 -7.50 -6.62 5.51
C ALA A 22 -8.49 -5.47 5.70
N LEU A 23 -8.66 -5.01 6.94
CA LEU A 23 -9.57 -3.91 7.26
C LEU A 23 -9.08 -2.57 6.69
N MET A 24 -7.78 -2.31 6.74
CA MET A 24 -7.17 -1.10 6.17
C MET A 24 -7.42 -1.00 4.65
N TYR A 25 -7.26 -2.11 3.93
CA TYR A 25 -7.49 -2.14 2.48
C TYR A 25 -8.98 -2.28 2.12
N GLN A 26 -9.82 -2.82 2.99
CA GLN A 26 -11.27 -2.74 2.84
C GLN A 26 -11.74 -1.28 2.88
N PHE A 27 -11.25 -0.48 3.83
CA PHE A 27 -11.51 0.96 3.85
C PHE A 27 -11.02 1.68 2.59
N ALA A 28 -9.85 1.27 2.06
CA ALA A 28 -9.36 1.80 0.80
C ALA A 28 -10.32 1.49 -0.37
N ALA A 29 -10.82 0.24 -0.45
CA ALA A 29 -11.78 -0.18 -1.47
C ALA A 29 -13.11 0.59 -1.35
N ASP A 30 -13.65 0.70 -0.14
CA ASP A 30 -14.93 1.37 0.12
C ASP A 30 -14.86 2.88 -0.11
N TYR A 31 -13.69 3.49 0.10
CA TYR A 31 -13.50 4.93 -0.13
C TYR A 31 -13.80 5.35 -1.58
N VAL A 32 -13.58 4.46 -2.56
CA VAL A 32 -13.91 4.76 -3.97
C VAL A 32 -15.40 4.94 -4.20
N ALA A 33 -16.26 4.21 -3.47
CA ALA A 33 -17.71 4.35 -3.59
C ALA A 33 -18.21 5.74 -3.16
N LEU A 34 -17.42 6.47 -2.36
CA LEU A 34 -17.72 7.83 -1.91
C LEU A 34 -17.27 8.91 -2.90
N LYS A 35 -16.66 8.53 -4.03
CA LYS A 35 -16.06 9.46 -4.99
C LYS A 35 -16.68 9.33 -6.38
N PRO A 36 -16.71 10.43 -7.16
CA PRO A 36 -17.12 10.39 -8.56
C PRO A 36 -16.00 9.76 -9.40
N VAL A 37 -15.93 8.43 -9.37
CA VAL A 37 -14.95 7.62 -10.11
C VAL A 37 -15.63 7.00 -11.32
N SER A 38 -14.92 6.91 -12.45
CA SER A 38 -15.50 6.27 -13.63
C SER A 38 -15.75 4.78 -13.38
N PRO A 39 -16.72 4.15 -14.05
CA PRO A 39 -16.96 2.71 -13.93
C PRO A 39 -15.76 1.83 -14.27
N LYS A 40 -14.78 2.36 -15.01
CA LYS A 40 -13.53 1.67 -15.37
C LYS A 40 -12.44 1.83 -14.30
N ASP A 41 -12.39 2.97 -13.61
CA ASP A 41 -11.33 3.24 -12.63
C ASP A 41 -11.57 2.55 -11.28
N ALA A 42 -12.83 2.26 -10.92
CA ALA A 42 -13.15 1.58 -9.66
C ALA A 42 -12.63 0.12 -9.58
N PRO A 43 -12.81 -0.73 -10.62
CA PRO A 43 -12.17 -2.05 -10.66
C PRO A 43 -10.65 -1.98 -10.64
N LEU A 44 -10.05 -1.01 -11.35
CA LEU A 44 -8.60 -0.80 -11.36
C LEU A 44 -8.08 -0.42 -9.97
N TRP A 45 -8.76 0.50 -9.28
CA TRP A 45 -8.44 0.84 -7.89
C TRP A 45 -8.47 -0.40 -7.00
N LYS A 46 -9.54 -1.19 -7.09
CA LYS A 46 -9.69 -2.42 -6.31
C LYS A 46 -8.53 -3.38 -6.55
N ALA A 47 -8.15 -3.62 -7.82
CA ALA A 47 -7.04 -4.49 -8.16
C ALA A 47 -5.69 -4.01 -7.55
N LEU A 48 -5.44 -2.70 -7.56
CA LEU A 48 -4.24 -2.11 -6.97
C LEU A 48 -4.22 -2.25 -5.44
N VAL A 49 -5.36 -1.99 -4.79
CA VAL A 49 -5.57 -2.15 -3.35
C VAL A 49 -5.37 -3.62 -2.94
N ASP A 50 -5.97 -4.56 -3.67
CA ASP A 50 -5.83 -6.00 -3.41
C ASP A 50 -4.37 -6.47 -3.55
N ALA A 51 -3.67 -6.03 -4.61
CA ALA A 51 -2.25 -6.35 -4.81
C ALA A 51 -1.36 -5.78 -3.69
N SER A 52 -1.67 -4.56 -3.24
CA SER A 52 -0.98 -3.91 -2.13
C SER A 52 -1.20 -4.66 -0.82
N ALA A 53 -2.44 -5.07 -0.54
CA ALA A 53 -2.82 -5.88 0.62
C ALA A 53 -2.09 -7.23 0.64
N ALA A 54 -2.09 -7.94 -0.49
CA ALA A 54 -1.41 -9.23 -0.62
C ALA A 54 0.10 -9.10 -0.38
N THR A 55 0.73 -8.05 -0.91
CA THR A 55 2.16 -7.79 -0.70
C THR A 55 2.46 -7.50 0.76
N LEU A 56 1.64 -6.67 1.41
CA LEU A 56 1.84 -6.34 2.81
C LEU A 56 1.57 -7.53 3.73
N HIS A 57 0.59 -8.38 3.39
CA HIS A 57 0.33 -9.64 4.08
C HIS A 57 1.51 -10.61 3.96
N GLN A 58 2.06 -10.75 2.75
CA GLN A 58 3.26 -11.54 2.52
C GLN A 58 4.45 -11.02 3.33
N LEU A 59 4.66 -9.70 3.42
CA LEU A 59 5.75 -9.09 4.18
C LEU A 59 5.62 -9.24 5.72
N LEU A 60 4.39 -9.14 6.25
CA LEU A 60 4.15 -9.03 7.70
C LEU A 60 3.62 -10.31 8.35
N VAL A 61 2.94 -11.18 7.59
CA VAL A 61 2.22 -12.33 8.13
C VAL A 61 2.85 -13.63 7.66
N ASP A 62 2.82 -13.89 6.35
CA ASP A 62 3.19 -15.18 5.78
C ASP A 62 4.71 -15.33 5.72
N ASN A 63 5.38 -14.39 5.06
CA ASN A 63 6.81 -14.43 4.77
C ASN A 63 7.25 -15.78 4.14
N ALA A 64 6.38 -16.34 3.27
CA ALA A 64 6.63 -17.60 2.59
C ALA A 64 7.57 -17.44 1.38
N ASP A 65 7.34 -16.40 0.58
CA ASP A 65 8.26 -15.93 -0.46
C ASP A 65 9.52 -15.27 0.17
N ARG A 66 10.66 -15.92 -0.02
CA ARG A 66 11.97 -15.45 0.48
C ARG A 66 12.48 -14.23 -0.28
N ASP A 67 12.03 -14.01 -1.51
CA ASP A 67 12.44 -12.87 -2.33
C ASP A 67 11.74 -11.58 -1.87
N LEU A 68 10.64 -11.71 -1.11
CA LEU A 68 9.91 -10.64 -0.45
C LEU A 68 10.14 -10.62 1.08
N ASP A 69 11.18 -11.28 1.61
CA ASP A 69 11.47 -11.23 3.05
C ASP A 69 12.28 -9.98 3.43
N TRP A 70 11.59 -8.91 3.82
CA TRP A 70 12.23 -7.69 4.35
C TRP A 70 12.52 -7.78 5.86
N GLY A 71 12.33 -8.95 6.47
CA GLY A 71 12.48 -9.16 7.90
C GLY A 71 11.40 -8.48 8.74
N LEU A 72 10.30 -8.01 8.14
CA LEU A 72 9.26 -7.25 8.85
C LEU A 72 8.33 -8.12 9.70
N LYS A 73 8.17 -9.40 9.37
CA LYS A 73 7.33 -10.35 10.13
C LYS A 73 7.63 -10.39 11.63
N ARG A 74 8.91 -10.31 12.02
CA ARG A 74 9.32 -10.30 13.44
C ARG A 74 8.94 -9.00 14.17
N HIS A 75 8.61 -7.94 13.43
CA HIS A 75 8.26 -6.62 13.93
C HIS A 75 6.75 -6.35 13.91
N ARG A 76 5.94 -7.24 13.33
CA ARG A 76 4.49 -7.08 13.21
C ARG A 76 3.74 -6.80 14.51
N ARG A 77 4.26 -7.27 15.66
CA ARG A 77 3.68 -7.02 16.99
C ARG A 77 3.93 -5.61 17.53
N ARG A 78 4.87 -4.88 16.93
CA ARG A 78 5.21 -3.51 17.29
C ARG A 78 4.52 -2.49 16.41
N LEU A 79 4.00 -2.92 15.26
CA LEU A 79 3.27 -2.05 14.34
C LEU A 79 2.01 -1.52 14.99
N ASN A 80 1.95 -0.21 15.15
CA ASN A 80 0.74 0.50 15.53
C ASN A 80 -0.08 0.89 14.28
N GLN A 81 -1.21 1.57 14.51
CA GLN A 81 -2.17 1.90 13.47
C GLN A 81 -1.64 2.95 12.49
N ALA A 82 -0.91 3.95 12.99
CA ALA A 82 -0.26 4.96 12.15
C ALA A 82 0.80 4.31 11.26
N GLU A 83 1.63 3.43 11.81
CA GLU A 83 2.67 2.73 11.04
C GLU A 83 2.04 1.82 9.99
N LEU A 84 0.96 1.11 10.32
CA LEU A 84 0.25 0.29 9.36
C LEU A 84 -0.38 1.14 8.24
N LEU A 85 -0.94 2.30 8.57
CA LEU A 85 -1.46 3.24 7.58
C LEU A 85 -0.36 3.74 6.63
N VAL A 86 0.79 4.14 7.17
CA VAL A 86 1.96 4.58 6.38
C VAL A 86 2.40 3.48 5.43
N LEU A 87 2.60 2.25 5.93
CA LEU A 87 3.01 1.12 5.10
C LEU A 87 1.98 0.79 4.03
N SER A 88 0.68 0.82 4.38
CA SER A 88 -0.40 0.52 3.44
C SER A 88 -0.46 1.57 2.33
N TYR A 89 -0.34 2.85 2.69
CA TYR A 89 -0.30 3.96 1.74
C TYR A 89 0.91 3.86 0.80
N TRP A 90 2.10 3.59 1.34
CA TRP A 90 3.30 3.42 0.52
C TRP A 90 3.21 2.24 -0.45
N MET A 91 2.65 1.10 -0.03
CA MET A 91 2.43 -0.02 -0.96
C MET A 91 1.45 0.37 -2.08
N THR A 92 0.36 1.06 -1.75
CA THR A 92 -0.60 1.56 -2.76
C THR A 92 0.06 2.50 -3.76
N LEU A 93 0.84 3.46 -3.29
CA LEU A 93 1.60 4.39 -4.14
C LEU A 93 2.62 3.65 -5.02
N TYR A 94 3.27 2.61 -4.50
CA TYR A 94 4.20 1.78 -5.27
C TYR A 94 3.50 1.07 -6.43
N TYR A 95 2.35 0.44 -6.18
CA TYR A 95 1.57 -0.21 -7.24
C TYR A 95 0.99 0.79 -8.25
N LEU A 96 0.60 2.00 -7.81
CA LEU A 96 0.21 3.08 -8.72
C LEU A 96 1.34 3.52 -9.64
N LYS A 97 2.57 3.57 -9.12
CA LYS A 97 3.75 3.85 -9.92
C LYS A 97 4.03 2.77 -10.95
N LEU A 98 3.98 1.49 -10.54
CA LEU A 98 4.14 0.37 -11.46
C LEU A 98 3.09 0.43 -12.59
N PHE A 99 1.83 0.69 -12.25
CA PHE A 99 0.78 0.93 -13.23
C PHE A 99 1.13 2.08 -14.19
N ARG A 100 1.67 3.20 -13.67
CA ARG A 100 2.08 4.33 -14.50
C ARG A 100 3.20 3.99 -15.48
N GLN A 101 4.17 3.19 -15.06
CA GLN A 101 5.36 2.87 -15.85
C GLN A 101 5.10 1.76 -16.88
N ARG A 102 4.29 0.77 -16.53
CA ARG A 102 3.98 -0.38 -17.40
C ARG A 102 2.75 -0.17 -18.26
N GLY A 103 1.85 0.71 -17.81
CA GLY A 103 0.54 0.88 -18.39
C GLY A 103 -0.36 -0.35 -18.20
N LEU A 104 -1.59 -0.21 -18.68
CA LEU A 104 -2.54 -1.31 -18.78
C LEU A 104 -3.38 -1.11 -20.03
N ARG A 105 -3.55 -2.19 -20.80
CA ARG A 105 -4.34 -2.14 -22.03
C ARG A 105 -5.76 -1.67 -21.70
N GLY A 106 -6.26 -0.67 -22.44
CA GLY A 106 -7.60 -0.11 -22.24
C GLY A 106 -7.67 1.11 -21.31
N TYR A 107 -6.54 1.54 -20.74
CA TYR A 107 -6.48 2.74 -19.89
C TYR A 107 -5.63 3.86 -20.50
N ILE A 108 -6.07 5.10 -20.32
CA ILE A 108 -5.24 6.29 -20.54
C ILE A 108 -4.42 6.51 -19.28
N THR A 109 -3.24 5.87 -19.23
CA THR A 109 -2.40 5.76 -18.02
C THR A 109 -2.20 7.08 -17.27
N PRO A 110 -1.87 8.23 -17.91
CA PRO A 110 -1.68 9.49 -17.18
C PRO A 110 -2.96 10.08 -16.57
N GLN A 111 -4.12 9.82 -17.16
CA GLN A 111 -5.40 10.29 -16.64
C GLN A 111 -5.87 9.41 -15.49
N ALA A 112 -5.88 8.09 -15.69
CA ALA A 112 -6.23 7.11 -14.67
C ALA A 112 -5.31 7.27 -13.45
N PHE A 113 -3.99 7.41 -13.66
CA PHE A 113 -3.03 7.65 -12.59
C PHE A 113 -3.39 8.87 -11.74
N ARG A 114 -3.70 10.02 -12.36
CA ARG A 114 -4.08 11.24 -11.62
C ARG A 114 -5.36 11.07 -10.81
N VAL A 115 -6.33 10.32 -11.32
CA VAL A 115 -7.57 10.02 -10.60
C VAL A 115 -7.28 9.12 -9.40
N LEU A 116 -6.59 8.00 -9.63
CA LEU A 116 -6.29 7.01 -8.59
C LEU A 116 -5.33 7.54 -7.52
N HIS A 117 -4.38 8.38 -7.90
CA HIS A 117 -3.49 9.05 -6.95
C HIS A 117 -4.28 9.96 -5.99
N ARG A 118 -5.23 10.76 -6.49
CA ARG A 118 -6.11 11.57 -5.64
C ARG A 118 -6.99 10.72 -4.73
N ILE A 119 -7.40 9.53 -5.20
CA ILE A 119 -8.15 8.58 -4.38
C ILE A 119 -7.27 8.04 -3.25
N ALA A 120 -6.02 7.67 -3.53
CA ALA A 120 -5.06 7.23 -2.51
C ALA A 120 -4.79 8.30 -1.45
N ASP A 121 -4.52 9.54 -1.87
CA ASP A 121 -4.30 10.67 -0.95
C ASP A 121 -5.55 10.94 -0.10
N GLY A 122 -6.72 10.92 -0.74
CA GLY A 122 -7.98 11.13 -0.06
C GLY A 122 -8.29 10.04 0.97
N TRP A 123 -8.06 8.77 0.63
CA TRP A 123 -8.24 7.65 1.54
C TRP A 123 -7.29 7.75 2.73
N ALA A 124 -6.01 8.00 2.48
CA ALA A 124 -5.01 8.14 3.53
C ALA A 124 -5.33 9.31 4.48
N ALA A 125 -5.77 10.45 3.94
CA ALA A 125 -6.21 11.59 4.74
C ALA A 125 -7.46 11.28 5.56
N TRP A 126 -8.42 10.57 4.98
CA TRP A 126 -9.65 10.16 5.65
C TRP A 126 -9.35 9.24 6.84
N VAL A 127 -8.51 8.22 6.65
CA VAL A 127 -8.11 7.31 7.73
C VAL A 127 -7.23 8.02 8.76
N ALA A 128 -6.28 8.86 8.34
CA ALA A 128 -5.43 9.61 9.28
C ALA A 128 -6.25 10.53 10.19
N ASN A 129 -7.28 11.18 9.66
CA ASN A 129 -8.19 12.01 10.44
C ASN A 129 -9.00 11.19 11.45
N ASP A 130 -9.49 10.00 11.07
CA ASP A 130 -10.21 9.09 11.96
C ASP A 130 -9.31 8.58 13.10
N LEU A 131 -8.05 8.28 12.79
CA LEU A 131 -7.04 7.83 13.75
C LEU A 131 -6.43 8.98 14.58
N ASN A 132 -6.71 10.23 14.25
CA ASN A 132 -6.06 11.42 14.82
C ASN A 132 -4.51 11.37 14.73
N VAL A 133 -3.99 11.03 13.54
CA VAL A 133 -2.56 10.95 13.24
C VAL A 133 -2.20 11.80 12.02
N ALA A 134 -0.91 12.05 11.81
CA ALA A 134 -0.46 12.79 10.63
C ALA A 134 -0.79 12.01 9.34
N VAL A 135 -1.25 12.73 8.31
CA VAL A 135 -1.46 12.15 6.98
C VAL A 135 -0.11 11.66 6.44
N PRO A 136 0.00 10.38 6.05
CA PRO A 136 1.26 9.86 5.53
C PRO A 136 1.63 10.60 4.25
N GLN A 137 2.92 10.91 4.12
CA GLN A 137 3.49 11.44 2.89
C GLN A 137 4.12 10.31 2.11
N ALA A 138 4.38 10.50 0.81
CA ALA A 138 5.15 9.54 0.03
C ALA A 138 6.56 9.31 0.64
N TRP A 139 7.15 8.15 0.39
CA TRP A 139 8.46 7.79 0.96
C TRP A 139 9.63 8.64 0.43
N SER A 140 9.45 9.34 -0.69
CA SER A 140 10.42 10.25 -1.29
C SER A 140 9.70 11.41 -1.98
N ALA A 141 10.29 12.61 -1.98
CA ALA A 141 9.78 13.75 -2.74
C ALA A 141 9.84 13.52 -4.26
N THR A 142 10.74 12.65 -4.74
CA THR A 142 10.94 12.33 -6.15
C THR A 142 10.30 11.01 -6.58
N TRP A 143 9.47 10.39 -5.72
CA TRP A 143 8.93 9.06 -5.99
C TRP A 143 8.18 8.96 -7.33
N LEU A 144 7.60 10.06 -7.81
CA LEU A 144 6.92 10.16 -9.11
C LEU A 144 7.87 10.17 -10.31
N SER A 145 9.12 10.60 -10.14
CA SER A 145 10.13 10.70 -11.20
C SER A 145 11.13 9.55 -11.19
N ASP A 146 11.29 8.84 -10.08
CA ASP A 146 12.27 7.76 -10.02
C ASP A 146 11.92 6.64 -11.03
N GLU A 147 12.89 5.85 -11.46
CA GLU A 147 12.62 4.61 -12.18
C GLU A 147 12.03 3.55 -11.23
N GLU A 148 11.45 2.47 -11.77
CA GLU A 148 10.82 1.41 -10.97
C GLU A 148 11.76 0.86 -9.89
N ALA A 149 12.97 0.45 -10.30
CA ALA A 149 13.98 -0.12 -9.40
C ALA A 149 14.47 0.90 -8.35
N THR A 150 14.61 2.17 -8.75
CA THR A 150 15.00 3.25 -7.84
C THR A 150 13.92 3.53 -6.80
N ALA A 151 12.64 3.53 -7.19
CA ALA A 151 11.54 3.67 -6.24
C ALA A 151 11.42 2.48 -5.30
N ALA A 152 11.55 1.26 -5.83
CA ALA A 152 11.55 0.04 -5.03
C ALA A 152 12.61 0.10 -3.92
N ARG A 153 13.83 0.51 -4.28
CA ARG A 153 14.91 0.71 -3.32
C ARG A 153 14.61 1.82 -2.31
N ALA A 154 14.16 2.99 -2.78
CA ALA A 154 13.85 4.12 -1.90
C ALA A 154 12.73 3.78 -0.90
N LEU A 155 11.72 3.02 -1.35
CA LEU A 155 10.64 2.53 -0.51
C LEU A 155 11.18 1.56 0.55
N TYR A 156 12.00 0.59 0.16
CA TYR A 156 12.63 -0.34 1.09
C TYR A 156 13.44 0.41 2.17
N GLU A 157 14.28 1.36 1.77
CA GLU A 157 15.09 2.17 2.68
C GLU A 157 14.21 3.00 3.64
N ALA A 158 13.11 3.58 3.14
CA ALA A 158 12.15 4.33 3.93
C ALA A 158 11.41 3.45 4.95
N VAL A 159 10.94 2.27 4.55
CA VAL A 159 10.29 1.29 5.45
C VAL A 159 11.24 0.86 6.55
N HIS A 160 12.51 0.62 6.21
CA HIS A 160 13.51 0.26 7.21
C HIS A 160 13.79 1.40 8.20
N THR A 161 13.75 2.64 7.72
CA THR A 161 13.94 3.82 8.56
C THR A 161 12.72 4.10 9.44
N SER A 162 11.51 4.02 8.88
CA SER A 162 10.27 4.35 9.59
C SER A 162 9.92 3.36 10.69
N CYS A 163 10.27 2.09 10.53
CA CYS A 163 10.09 1.08 11.57
C CYS A 163 11.20 1.09 12.64
N ASP A 164 12.02 2.15 12.68
CA ASP A 164 13.11 2.43 13.63
C ASP A 164 14.01 1.20 13.90
N PHE A 165 14.51 0.59 12.83
CA PHE A 165 15.42 -0.55 12.92
C PHE A 165 16.85 -0.13 13.24
N ARG A 166 17.12 0.36 14.45
CA ARG A 166 18.51 0.60 14.92
C ARG A 166 19.41 -0.63 15.01
N ARG A 167 18.96 -1.83 14.59
CA ARG A 167 19.81 -3.02 14.49
C ARG A 167 19.36 -3.93 13.34
N LEU A 168 19.84 -3.67 12.13
CA LEU A 168 19.99 -4.73 11.14
C LEU A 168 21.33 -4.62 10.41
N ARG A 169 22.23 -5.53 10.79
CA ARG A 169 23.37 -5.93 9.97
C ARG A 169 22.82 -6.46 8.65
N SER A 170 23.34 -5.91 7.56
CA SER A 170 23.63 -6.58 6.30
C SER A 170 22.87 -7.89 6.05
N THR A 171 21.74 -7.80 5.38
CA THR A 171 21.25 -8.86 4.49
C THR A 171 21.27 -8.30 3.08
N ARG A 172 22.11 -8.90 2.23
CA ARG A 172 22.21 -8.57 0.82
C ARG A 172 20.88 -8.91 0.16
N LEU A 173 20.18 -7.93 -0.39
CA LEU A 173 19.09 -8.17 -1.33
C LEU A 173 19.17 -7.16 -2.48
N SER A 174 18.99 -7.68 -3.68
CA SER A 174 19.16 -6.95 -4.94
C SER A 174 17.87 -6.17 -5.26
N PRO A 175 17.94 -4.88 -5.61
CA PRO A 175 16.79 -4.01 -5.89
C PRO A 175 16.01 -4.35 -7.17
N THR A 176 16.27 -5.50 -7.81
CA THR A 176 15.70 -5.90 -9.11
C THR A 176 14.37 -6.66 -9.01
N TRP A 177 14.00 -7.18 -7.83
CA TRP A 177 12.89 -8.15 -7.71
C TRP A 177 11.51 -7.55 -7.44
N LEU A 178 11.42 -6.35 -6.87
CA LEU A 178 10.15 -5.64 -6.68
C LEU A 178 9.42 -5.36 -8.01
N CYS A 179 10.18 -5.29 -9.12
CA CYS A 179 9.65 -5.22 -10.47
C CYS A 179 8.99 -6.54 -10.95
N SER A 180 9.23 -7.69 -10.33
CA SER A 180 8.72 -8.98 -10.83
C SER A 180 7.43 -9.47 -10.16
N CYS A 181 7.03 -8.89 -9.03
CA CYS A 181 5.94 -9.38 -8.18
C CYS A 181 4.54 -8.80 -8.49
N LEU A 182 4.36 -8.18 -9.66
CA LEU A 182 3.00 -7.99 -10.17
C LEU A 182 2.40 -9.40 -10.31
N PRO A 183 1.24 -9.71 -9.69
CA PRO A 183 0.58 -10.96 -9.99
C PRO A 183 0.31 -10.92 -11.50
N ALA A 184 0.93 -11.83 -12.25
CA ALA A 184 0.52 -12.08 -13.63
C ALA A 184 -1.01 -12.31 -13.68
N ALA A 185 -1.58 -12.83 -12.59
CA ALA A 185 -3.01 -12.99 -12.33
C ALA A 185 -3.84 -11.69 -12.24
N ALA A 186 -3.26 -10.52 -11.89
CA ALA A 186 -4.01 -9.25 -11.88
C ALA A 186 -4.16 -8.63 -13.28
N PHE A 187 -3.43 -9.17 -14.27
CA PHE A 187 -3.36 -8.66 -15.64
C PHE A 187 -3.79 -9.69 -16.71
N THR A 188 -4.22 -10.87 -16.28
CA THR A 188 -4.89 -11.85 -17.15
C THR A 188 -6.29 -12.14 -16.63
N THR A 189 -7.27 -12.04 -17.54
CA THR A 189 -8.72 -12.28 -17.39
C THR A 189 -9.51 -11.09 -16.82
N ALA A 190 -10.56 -10.58 -17.46
CA ALA A 190 -11.16 -10.74 -18.79
C ALA A 190 -11.90 -9.42 -19.13
#